data_AF-A0A2H0YCQ7-F1
#
_entry.id   AF-A0A2H0YCQ7-F1
#
_cell.length_a   1.000
_cell.length_b   1.000
_cell.length_c   1.000
_cell.angle_alpha   90.00
_cell.angle_beta   90.00
_cell.angle_gamma   90.00
#
_symmetry.space_group_name_H-M   'P 1'
#
loop_
_entity.id
_entity.type
_entity.pdbx_description
1 polymer ?
#
loop_
_entity_poly.entity_id
_entity_poly.type
_entity_poly.pdbx_seq_one_letter_code
_entity_poly.pdbx_strand_id
1 'polypeptide(L)'
;MKKRIYGLETEYGIALITEDGRWICKRTDLGRYFIHFRTSPYYGYNQNGSRIYLEFGFHPEYCTSECANLSDLVAQDKAGERILRKICAKAVEAVKTER
;
A
#
# COMPACT_ATOMS: atom_id res chain seq x y z
N MET A 1 17.89 26.32 3.36
CA MET A 1 17.40 25.24 4.25
C MET A 1 18.54 24.27 4.55
N LYS A 2 18.69 23.77 5.78
CA LYS A 2 19.75 22.81 6.14
C LYS A 2 19.42 21.43 5.56
N LYS A 3 20.41 20.71 4.99
CA LYS A 3 20.21 19.33 4.47
C LYS A 3 19.78 18.41 5.62
N ARG A 4 18.70 17.65 5.40
CA ARG A 4 18.17 16.62 6.30
C ARG A 4 17.63 15.47 5.46
N ILE A 5 17.50 14.31 6.08
CA ILE A 5 16.79 13.17 5.52
C ILE A 5 15.33 13.24 5.96
N TYR A 6 14.43 12.96 5.04
CA TYR A 6 12.99 12.88 5.26
C TYR A 6 12.49 11.48 4.87
N GLY A 7 11.45 11.04 5.58
CA GLY A 7 10.67 9.86 5.24
C GLY A 7 9.23 10.07 5.70
N LEU A 8 8.29 9.41 5.04
CA LEU A 8 6.88 9.38 5.42
C LEU A 8 6.41 7.93 5.54
N GLU A 9 5.59 7.69 6.54
CA GLU A 9 4.88 6.44 6.78
C GLU A 9 3.39 6.75 6.63
N THR A 10 2.74 6.09 5.66
CA THR A 10 1.34 6.34 5.33
C THR A 10 0.55 5.05 5.45
N GLU A 11 -0.32 5.01 6.45
CA GLU A 11 -1.32 3.96 6.61
C GLU A 11 -2.57 4.26 5.78
N TYR A 12 -3.12 3.24 5.14
CA TYR A 12 -4.30 3.34 4.32
C TYR A 12 -5.48 2.57 4.92
N GLY A 13 -6.61 3.25 5.05
CA GLY A 13 -7.89 2.58 5.25
C GLY A 13 -8.30 1.81 4.00
N ILE A 14 -8.61 0.52 4.16
CA ILE A 14 -9.09 -0.32 3.07
C ILE A 14 -10.49 -0.84 3.33
N ALA A 15 -11.29 -0.88 2.27
CA ALA A 15 -12.63 -1.43 2.26
C ALA A 15 -12.85 -2.14 0.92
N LEU A 16 -13.63 -3.21 0.94
CA LEU A 16 -14.13 -3.87 -0.26
C LEU A 16 -15.65 -3.81 -0.22
N ILE A 17 -16.20 -3.18 -1.25
CA ILE A 17 -17.61 -2.85 -1.37
C ILE A 17 -18.10 -3.42 -2.69
N THR A 18 -19.28 -4.02 -2.71
CA THR A 18 -19.97 -4.44 -3.94
C THR A 18 -20.43 -3.22 -4.75
N GLU A 19 -20.81 -3.44 -6.01
CA GLU A 19 -21.42 -2.40 -6.84
C GLU A 19 -22.72 -1.85 -6.25
N ASP A 20 -23.49 -2.65 -5.50
CA ASP A 20 -24.69 -2.23 -4.77
C ASP A 20 -24.42 -1.61 -3.39
N GLY A 21 -23.14 -1.35 -3.05
CA GLY A 21 -22.76 -0.59 -1.85
C GLY A 21 -22.65 -1.41 -0.55
N ARG A 22 -22.66 -2.74 -0.63
CA ARG A 22 -22.53 -3.62 0.54
C ARG A 22 -21.08 -3.95 0.86
N TRP A 23 -20.75 -4.00 2.14
CA TRP A 23 -19.42 -4.37 2.62
C TRP A 23 -19.21 -5.88 2.51
N ILE A 24 -18.11 -6.30 1.86
CA ILE A 24 -17.91 -7.72 1.50
C ILE A 24 -17.14 -8.50 2.57
N CYS A 25 -16.31 -7.88 3.40
CA CYS A 25 -15.42 -8.62 4.30
C CYS A 25 -14.88 -7.81 5.49
N LYS A 26 -14.35 -8.53 6.49
CA LYS A 26 -13.65 -7.95 7.63
C LYS A 26 -12.25 -7.49 7.22
N ARG A 27 -11.72 -6.48 7.91
CA ARG A 27 -10.39 -5.87 7.65
C ARG A 27 -9.26 -6.90 7.62
N THR A 28 -9.35 -7.94 8.45
CA THR A 28 -8.41 -9.07 8.53
C THR A 28 -8.34 -9.90 7.24
N ASP A 29 -9.47 -10.05 6.54
CA ASP A 29 -9.55 -10.86 5.32
C ASP A 29 -8.96 -10.10 4.13
N LEU A 30 -9.13 -8.78 4.11
CA LEU A 30 -8.54 -7.89 3.10
C LEU A 30 -7.01 -7.81 3.17
N GLY A 31 -6.47 -7.85 4.39
CA GLY A 31 -5.02 -7.84 4.61
C GLY A 31 -4.32 -9.00 3.90
N ARG A 32 -4.99 -10.15 3.71
CA ARG A 32 -4.42 -11.32 3.02
C ARG A 32 -4.25 -11.09 1.52
N TYR A 33 -5.26 -10.54 0.84
CA TYR A 33 -5.13 -10.19 -0.58
C TYR A 33 -4.03 -9.14 -0.77
N PHE A 34 -3.91 -8.20 0.16
CA PHE A 34 -2.83 -7.22 0.13
C PHE A 34 -1.43 -7.85 0.25
N ILE A 35 -1.23 -8.72 1.23
CA ILE A 35 0.03 -9.45 1.42
C ILE A 35 0.37 -10.32 0.21
N HIS A 36 -0.64 -10.95 -0.41
CA HIS A 36 -0.43 -11.83 -1.55
C HIS A 36 0.00 -11.08 -2.82
N PHE A 37 -0.59 -9.91 -3.07
CA PHE A 37 -0.34 -9.13 -4.29
C PHE A 37 0.72 -8.03 -4.16
N ARG A 38 1.32 -7.86 -2.97
CA ARG A 38 2.43 -6.93 -2.80
C ARG A 38 3.59 -7.32 -3.71
N THR A 39 4.22 -6.32 -4.31
CA THR A 39 5.21 -6.48 -5.38
C THR A 39 6.59 -6.95 -4.92
N SER A 40 6.84 -7.03 -3.61
CA SER A 40 8.18 -7.36 -3.09
C SER A 40 8.25 -8.70 -2.34
N PRO A 41 9.17 -9.60 -2.75
CA PRO A 41 9.47 -10.83 -2.04
C PRO A 41 10.38 -10.64 -0.81
N TYR A 42 11.07 -9.50 -0.66
CA TYR A 42 12.07 -9.27 0.40
C TYR A 42 11.56 -8.30 1.46
N TYR A 43 10.97 -8.81 2.54
CA TYR A 43 10.57 -8.02 3.73
C TYR A 43 9.71 -6.76 3.47
N GLY A 44 9.14 -6.62 2.28
CA GLY A 44 8.32 -5.50 1.85
C GLY A 44 9.04 -4.39 1.05
N TYR A 45 10.30 -4.51 0.68
CA TYR A 45 11.03 -3.42 -0.02
C TYR A 45 10.81 -3.41 -1.55
N ASN A 46 10.41 -2.28 -2.10
CA ASN A 46 10.22 -2.08 -3.54
C ASN A 46 11.51 -1.64 -4.25
N GLN A 47 11.55 -1.75 -5.58
CA GLN A 47 12.68 -1.31 -6.41
C GLN A 47 12.98 0.19 -6.29
N ASN A 48 12.00 1.01 -5.92
CA ASN A 48 12.20 2.44 -5.69
C ASN A 48 12.70 2.76 -4.26
N GLY A 49 13.16 1.77 -3.50
CA GLY A 49 13.68 1.92 -2.14
C GLY A 49 12.62 2.08 -1.05
N SER A 50 11.34 2.20 -1.41
CA SER A 50 10.25 2.27 -0.43
C SER A 50 9.96 0.91 0.21
N ARG A 51 9.24 0.93 1.32
CA ARG A 51 8.75 -0.29 1.99
C ARG A 51 7.23 -0.32 1.98
N ILE A 52 6.66 -1.51 1.80
CA ILE A 52 5.23 -1.75 1.88
C ILE A 52 4.95 -2.99 2.72
N TYR A 53 4.13 -2.85 3.75
CA TYR A 53 3.80 -3.94 4.66
C TYR A 53 2.37 -3.82 5.20
N LEU A 54 1.98 -4.80 6.00
CA LEU A 54 0.71 -4.80 6.71
C LEU A 54 1.01 -4.57 8.19
N GLU A 55 0.48 -3.48 8.76
CA GLU A 55 0.68 -3.17 10.19
C GLU A 55 -0.27 -4.00 11.08
N PHE A 56 -0.12 -3.91 12.41
CA PHE A 56 -0.84 -4.76 13.37
C PHE A 56 -2.37 -4.61 13.31
N GLY A 57 -2.84 -3.42 12.94
CA GLY A 57 -4.23 -3.13 12.63
C GLY A 57 -4.69 -3.67 11.28
N PHE A 58 -3.87 -4.35 10.48
CA PHE A 58 -4.18 -4.82 9.13
C PHE A 58 -4.38 -3.67 8.11
N HIS A 59 -3.85 -2.48 8.38
CA HIS A 59 -3.74 -1.45 7.34
C HIS A 59 -2.54 -1.74 6.43
N PRO A 60 -2.71 -1.60 5.11
CA PRO A 60 -1.60 -1.41 4.21
C PRO A 60 -0.84 -0.14 4.58
N GLU A 61 0.46 -0.26 4.78
CA GLU A 61 1.33 0.86 5.05
C GLU A 61 2.38 0.98 3.96
N TYR A 62 2.56 2.21 3.46
CA TYR A 62 3.61 2.58 2.54
C TYR A 62 4.59 3.55 3.22
N CYS A 63 5.85 3.14 3.31
CA CYS A 63 6.94 3.99 3.78
C CYS A 63 7.79 4.43 2.60
N THR A 64 7.96 5.74 2.41
CA THR A 64 8.83 6.27 1.35
C THR A 64 10.27 5.81 1.55
N SER A 65 11.07 5.81 0.48
CA SER A 65 12.53 5.81 0.66
C SER A 65 12.98 7.08 1.38
N GLU A 66 14.19 7.08 1.92
CA GLU A 66 14.83 8.29 2.40
C GLU A 66 14.96 9.32 1.28
N CYS A 67 14.53 10.55 1.55
CA CYS A 67 14.57 11.66 0.60
C CYS A 67 15.41 12.81 1.14
N ALA A 68 16.17 13.48 0.27
CA ALA A 68 17.02 14.62 0.66
C ALA A 68 16.34 15.98 0.48
N ASN A 69 15.22 16.04 -0.24
CA ASN A 69 14.40 17.22 -0.46
C ASN A 69 12.90 16.87 -0.45
N LEU A 70 12.07 17.90 -0.29
CA LEU A 70 10.62 17.74 -0.17
C LEU A 70 9.94 17.32 -1.49
N SER A 71 10.47 17.73 -2.64
CA SER A 71 9.90 17.35 -3.93
C SER A 71 10.02 15.84 -4.16
N ASP A 72 11.18 15.25 -3.83
CA ASP A 72 11.39 13.80 -3.90
C ASP A 72 10.50 13.06 -2.91
N LEU A 73 10.34 13.60 -1.69
CA LEU A 73 9.46 13.02 -0.68
C LEU A 73 8.00 12.96 -1.16
N VAL A 74 7.49 14.07 -1.71
CA VAL A 74 6.13 14.12 -2.27
C VAL A 74 6.00 13.18 -3.47
N ALA A 75 7.03 13.09 -4.32
CA ALA A 75 7.02 12.16 -5.45
C ALA A 75 6.99 10.69 -5.01
N GLN A 76 7.76 10.32 -3.97
CA GLN A 76 7.72 8.98 -3.36
C GLN A 76 6.36 8.68 -2.75
N ASP A 77 5.79 9.60 -1.98
CA ASP A 77 4.44 9.45 -1.40
C ASP A 77 3.37 9.19 -2.48
N LYS A 78 3.37 10.00 -3.54
CA LYS A 78 2.47 9.81 -4.69
C LYS A 78 2.76 8.54 -5.49
N ALA A 79 3.99 8.02 -5.49
CA ALA A 79 4.29 6.71 -6.04
C ALA A 79 3.63 5.60 -5.20
N GLY A 80 3.64 5.75 -3.88
CA GLY A 80 2.93 4.87 -2.93
C GLY A 80 1.46 4.69 -3.26
N GLU A 81 0.73 5.80 -3.45
CA GLU A 81 -0.69 5.76 -3.84
C GLU A 81 -0.92 4.95 -5.14
N ARG A 82 -0.03 5.10 -6.13
CA ARG A 82 -0.13 4.41 -7.42
C ARG A 82 0.18 2.92 -7.28
N ILE A 83 1.16 2.57 -6.46
CA ILE A 83 1.51 1.17 -6.16
C ILE A 83 0.34 0.51 -5.44
N LEU A 84 -0.19 1.14 -4.39
CA LEU A 84 -1.33 0.62 -3.63
C LEU A 84 -2.55 0.38 -4.53
N ARG A 85 -2.88 1.34 -5.39
CA ARG A 85 -3.99 1.21 -6.35
C ARG A 85 -3.84 0.00 -7.28
N LYS A 86 -2.62 -0.29 -7.75
CA LYS A 86 -2.33 -1.48 -8.57
C LYS A 86 -2.53 -2.78 -7.77
N ILE A 87 -2.14 -2.79 -6.50
CA ILE A 87 -2.34 -3.94 -5.60
C ILE A 87 -3.84 -4.17 -5.38
N CYS A 88 -4.60 -3.11 -5.07
CA CYS A 88 -6.06 -3.19 -4.91
C CYS A 88 -6.75 -3.70 -6.18
N ALA A 89 -6.36 -3.25 -7.37
CA ALA A 89 -6.92 -3.74 -8.62
C ALA A 89 -6.71 -5.25 -8.80
N LYS A 90 -5.50 -5.75 -8.51
CA LYS A 90 -5.22 -7.20 -8.53
C LYS A 90 -6.03 -7.97 -7.51
N ALA A 91 -6.18 -7.43 -6.30
CA ALA A 91 -6.99 -8.03 -5.24
C ALA A 91 -8.46 -8.15 -5.65
N VAL A 92 -9.03 -7.12 -6.28
CA VAL A 92 -10.41 -7.14 -6.78
C VAL A 92 -10.60 -8.23 -7.83
N GLU A 93 -9.67 -8.36 -8.79
CA GLU A 93 -9.75 -9.42 -9.81
C GLU A 93 -9.66 -10.82 -9.20
N ALA A 94 -8.80 -11.03 -8.21
CA ALA A 94 -8.69 -12.30 -7.51
C ALA A 94 -9.99 -12.68 -6.76
N VAL A 95 -10.59 -11.72 -6.06
CA VAL A 95 -11.88 -11.92 -5.37
C VAL A 95 -12.99 -12.28 -6.35
N LYS A 96 -12.99 -11.69 -7.56
CA LYS A 96 -13.96 -12.05 -8.61
C LYS A 96 -13.77 -13.48 -9.11
N THR A 97 -12.53 -13.97 -9.20
CA THR A 97 -12.23 -15.33 -9.70
C THR A 97 -12.44 -16.43 -8.66
N GLU A 98 -12.42 -16.10 -7.37
CA GLU A 98 -12.70 -17.04 -6.27
C GLU A 98 -14.20 -17.21 -5.98
N ARG A 99 -15.06 -16.39 -6.59
CA ARG A 99 -16.53 -16.47 -6.53
C ARG A 99 -17.11 -17.12 -7.78
#